data_AF-C6LV34-F1
#
_entry.id   AF-C6LV34-F1
#
_cell.length_a   1.000
_cell.length_b   1.000
_cell.length_c   1.000
_cell.angle_alpha   90.00
_cell.angle_beta   90.00
_cell.angle_gamma   90.00
#
_symmetry.space_group_name_H-M   'P 1'
#
loop_
_entity.id
_entity.type
_entity.pdbx_description
1 polymer ?
#
loop_
_entity_poly.entity_id
_entity_poly.type
_entity_poly.pdbx_seq_one_letter_code
_entity_poly.pdbx_strand_id
1 'polypeptide(L)'
;MEEGAPQTRPTKPVTPYFAFMHDHLDEYRNMASKERTRVLGQRWKELDEESRKRYTDSYEEKTRLYKEAMKKWLEEHPEDQLAPAKDKSTKHVDVKERRKQSVAAADNEDASPSQDQGPNLSADAPNNLRIFFIMGYILKHAERHNGRPIPNDKRVRTVLSNRYDNLSDTERAAWADEWLKLDEAKRLELVTFYNNHLMSMDA
;
A
#
# COMPACT_ATOMS: atom_id res chain seq x y z
N MET A 1 42.28 -12.43 -18.95
CA MET A 1 40.86 -12.57 -19.31
C MET A 1 40.10 -11.97 -18.15
N GLU A 2 39.74 -10.70 -18.25
CA GLU A 2 39.10 -9.99 -17.14
C GLU A 2 37.58 -10.20 -17.27
N GLU A 3 37.00 -10.82 -16.25
CA GLU A 3 35.60 -11.24 -16.20
C GLU A 3 34.67 -10.03 -16.36
N GLY A 4 33.98 -9.96 -17.50
CA GLY A 4 32.85 -9.07 -17.69
C GLY A 4 31.72 -9.48 -16.75
N ALA A 5 31.56 -8.75 -15.65
CA ALA A 5 30.36 -8.80 -14.82
C ALA A 5 29.11 -8.70 -15.71
N PRO A 6 28.03 -9.45 -15.42
CA PRO A 6 26.85 -9.46 -16.27
C PRO A 6 26.34 -8.03 -16.46
N GLN A 7 26.12 -7.60 -17.71
CA GLN A 7 25.55 -6.30 -18.07
C GLN A 7 24.08 -6.23 -17.61
N THR A 8 23.86 -6.20 -16.30
CA THR A 8 22.55 -5.97 -15.72
C THR A 8 22.25 -4.48 -15.79
N ARG A 9 21.01 -4.14 -16.17
CA ARG A 9 20.52 -2.76 -16.19
C ARG A 9 20.91 -2.04 -14.88
N PRO A 10 21.57 -0.87 -14.95
CA PRO A 10 21.93 -0.12 -13.75
C PRO A 10 20.70 0.11 -12.85
N THR A 11 20.86 -0.09 -11.54
CA THR A 11 19.80 0.12 -10.54
C THR A 11 19.93 1.49 -9.91
N LYS A 12 18.79 2.15 -9.64
CA LYS A 12 18.78 3.45 -8.98
C LYS A 12 19.50 3.38 -7.62
N PRO A 13 20.30 4.38 -7.26
CA PRO A 13 20.98 4.40 -5.97
C PRO A 13 19.96 4.54 -4.82
N VAL A 14 20.32 3.95 -3.68
CA VAL A 14 19.53 4.00 -2.45
C VAL A 14 19.61 5.41 -1.86
N THR A 15 18.47 5.99 -1.44
CA THR A 15 18.45 7.36 -0.89
C THR A 15 19.23 7.45 0.43
N PRO A 16 19.68 8.65 0.85
CA PRO A 16 20.49 8.84 2.07
C PRO A 16 19.85 8.21 3.32
N TYR A 17 18.54 8.40 3.50
CA TYR A 17 17.79 7.82 4.60
C TYR A 17 17.80 6.29 4.58
N PHE A 18 17.53 5.68 3.43
CA PHE A 18 17.53 4.22 3.32
C PHE A 18 18.94 3.65 3.48
N ALA A 19 19.98 4.34 3.01
CA ALA A 19 21.38 3.94 3.24
C ALA A 19 21.70 3.91 4.73
N PHE A 20 21.38 4.99 5.46
CA PHE A 20 21.50 5.02 6.92
C PHE A 20 20.70 3.90 7.59
N MET A 21 19.46 3.68 7.14
CA MET A 21 18.62 2.63 7.69
C MET A 21 19.29 1.27 7.50
N HIS A 22 19.78 0.94 6.31
CA HIS A 22 20.47 -0.31 5.99
C HIS A 22 21.70 -0.55 6.86
N ASP A 23 22.52 0.47 7.08
CA ASP A 23 23.72 0.37 7.91
C ASP A 23 23.40 -0.02 9.36
N HIS A 24 22.27 0.49 9.89
CA HIS A 24 21.88 0.29 11.28
C HIS A 24 20.80 -0.80 11.45
N LEU A 25 20.31 -1.42 10.37
CA LEU A 25 19.20 -2.37 10.43
C LEU A 25 19.51 -3.60 11.30
N ASP A 26 20.78 -4.04 11.33
CA ASP A 26 21.22 -5.21 12.09
C ASP A 26 21.26 -4.92 13.61
N GLU A 27 21.62 -3.70 14.01
CA GLU A 27 21.62 -3.27 15.43
C GLU A 27 20.22 -3.39 16.06
N TYR A 28 19.17 -3.23 15.26
CA TYR A 28 17.77 -3.29 15.69
C TYR A 28 17.05 -4.57 15.26
N ARG A 29 17.77 -5.63 14.83
CA ARG A 29 17.17 -6.89 14.37
C ARG A 29 16.27 -7.60 15.38
N ASN A 30 16.50 -7.35 16.67
CA ASN A 30 15.75 -7.95 17.78
C ASN A 30 14.43 -7.21 18.08
N MET A 31 14.17 -6.08 17.42
CA MET A 31 12.94 -5.31 17.59
C MET A 31 11.90 -5.67 16.53
N ALA A 32 10.62 -5.44 16.86
CA ALA A 32 9.54 -5.57 15.90
C ALA A 32 9.76 -4.62 14.71
N SER A 33 9.44 -5.05 13.49
CA SER A 33 9.76 -4.28 12.27
C SER A 33 9.16 -2.87 12.26
N LYS A 34 7.94 -2.70 12.78
CA LYS A 34 7.25 -1.41 12.90
C LYS A 34 8.00 -0.47 13.85
N GLU A 35 8.42 -0.98 14.99
CA GLU A 35 9.18 -0.23 16.01
C GLU A 35 10.58 0.12 15.52
N ARG A 36 11.29 -0.84 14.91
CA ARG A 36 12.60 -0.60 14.28
C ARG A 36 12.56 0.54 13.27
N THR A 37 11.54 0.58 12.40
CA THR A 37 11.41 1.64 11.40
C THR A 37 11.14 3.00 12.05
N ARG A 38 10.32 3.01 13.11
CA ARG A 38 10.03 4.22 13.90
C ARG A 38 11.29 4.77 14.57
N VAL A 39 12.07 3.92 15.24
CA VAL A 39 13.30 4.30 15.95
C VAL A 39 14.35 4.81 14.96
N LEU A 40 14.59 4.10 13.85
CA LEU A 40 15.54 4.55 12.82
C LEU A 40 15.11 5.87 12.17
N GLY A 41 13.81 6.06 11.94
CA GLY A 41 13.26 7.32 11.43
C GLY A 41 13.47 8.49 12.39
N GLN A 42 13.37 8.26 13.70
CA GLN A 42 13.65 9.26 14.71
C GLN A 42 15.15 9.61 14.75
N ARG A 43 16.01 8.58 14.80
CA ARG A 43 17.47 8.73 14.79
C ARG A 43 17.96 9.53 13.59
N TRP A 44 17.43 9.27 12.39
CA TRP A 44 17.78 10.01 11.18
C TRP A 44 17.49 11.52 11.31
N LYS A 45 16.38 11.90 11.95
CA LYS A 45 16.03 13.31 12.18
C LYS A 45 16.96 13.97 13.20
N GLU A 46 17.39 13.20 14.20
CA GLU A 46 18.31 13.62 15.26
C GLU A 46 19.78 13.59 14.84
N LEU A 47 20.12 12.99 13.69
CA LEU A 47 21.49 13.04 13.17
C LEU A 47 21.95 14.47 12.97
N ASP A 48 23.20 14.69 13.32
CA ASP A 48 23.96 15.88 13.01
C ASP A 48 24.06 16.10 11.49
N GLU A 49 24.23 17.36 11.12
CA GLU A 49 24.31 17.77 9.72
C GLU A 49 25.50 17.13 9.00
N GLU A 50 26.62 16.90 9.70
CA GLU A 50 27.82 16.26 9.15
C GLU A 50 27.56 14.79 8.76
N SER A 51 26.99 14.00 9.67
CA SER A 51 26.61 12.60 9.41
C SER A 51 25.57 12.51 8.30
N ARG A 52 24.56 13.39 8.31
CA ARG A 52 23.55 13.44 7.25
C ARG A 52 24.17 13.79 5.89
N LYS A 53 25.12 14.72 5.88
CA LYS A 53 25.85 15.14 4.68
C LYS A 53 26.66 13.99 4.09
N ARG A 54 27.33 13.17 4.90
CA ARG A 54 28.05 11.96 4.40
C ARG A 54 27.15 11.03 3.59
N TYR A 55 25.92 10.81 4.06
CA TYR A 55 24.95 9.99 3.34
C TYR A 55 24.43 10.67 2.07
N THR A 56 24.23 11.99 2.11
CA THR A 56 23.84 12.79 0.93
C THR A 56 24.94 12.78 -0.14
N ASP A 57 26.19 13.07 0.22
CA ASP A 57 27.32 13.11 -0.70
C ASP A 57 27.53 11.73 -1.36
N SER A 58 27.42 10.64 -0.58
CA SER A 58 27.48 9.27 -1.12
C SER A 58 26.35 8.99 -2.11
N TYR A 59 25.14 9.47 -1.83
CA TYR A 59 23.99 9.33 -2.72
C TYR A 59 24.18 10.13 -4.02
N GLU A 60 24.67 11.36 -3.94
CA GLU A 60 24.93 12.20 -5.10
C GLU A 60 25.96 11.58 -6.03
N GLU A 61 27.05 11.05 -5.46
CA GLU A 61 28.09 10.37 -6.24
C GLU A 61 27.56 9.10 -6.91
N LYS A 62 26.86 8.24 -6.15
CA LYS A 62 26.23 7.04 -6.74
C LYS A 62 25.18 7.40 -7.79
N THR A 63 24.49 8.53 -7.64
CA THR A 63 23.54 9.04 -8.63
C THR A 63 24.24 9.49 -9.90
N ARG A 64 25.39 10.15 -9.78
CA ARG A 64 26.22 10.54 -10.92
C ARG A 64 26.69 9.32 -11.70
N LEU A 65 27.27 8.34 -11.00
CA LEU A 65 27.70 7.07 -11.61
C LEU A 65 26.55 6.30 -12.25
N TYR A 66 25.39 6.25 -11.58
CA TYR A 66 24.19 5.63 -12.14
C TYR A 66 23.74 6.31 -13.44
N LYS A 67 23.73 7.65 -13.51
CA LYS A 67 23.35 8.37 -14.73
C LYS A 67 24.29 8.07 -15.88
N GLU A 68 25.59 8.02 -15.63
CA GLU A 68 26.60 7.68 -16.64
C GLU A 68 26.48 6.23 -17.10
N ALA A 69 26.35 5.29 -16.16
CA ALA A 69 26.15 3.87 -16.46
C ALA A 69 24.84 3.63 -17.22
N MET A 70 23.76 4.30 -16.82
CA MET A 70 22.46 4.20 -17.50
C MET A 70 22.54 4.78 -18.92
N LYS A 71 23.27 5.87 -19.12
CA LYS A 71 23.49 6.44 -20.47
C LYS A 71 24.21 5.44 -21.37
N LYS A 72 25.32 4.86 -20.91
CA LYS A 72 26.07 3.83 -21.66
C LYS A 72 25.20 2.61 -21.97
N TRP A 73 24.48 2.12 -20.96
CA TRP A 73 23.59 0.97 -21.13
C TRP A 73 22.49 1.24 -22.18
N LEU A 74 21.96 2.46 -22.23
CA LEU A 74 20.92 2.88 -23.18
C LEU A 74 21.46 3.12 -24.60
N GLU A 75 22.74 3.45 -24.74
CA GLU A 75 23.46 3.49 -26.03
C GLU A 75 23.69 2.06 -26.57
N GLU A 76 23.97 1.11 -25.68
CA GLU A 76 24.16 -0.32 -26.02
C GLU A 76 22.82 -1.07 -26.23
N HIS A 77 21.72 -0.58 -25.65
CA HIS A 77 20.37 -1.20 -25.69
C HIS A 77 19.30 -0.18 -26.14
N PRO A 78 19.26 0.20 -27.43
CA PRO A 78 18.33 1.20 -27.95
C PRO A 78 16.85 0.75 -27.89
N GLU A 79 16.57 -0.55 -27.80
CA GLU A 79 15.21 -1.09 -27.62
C GLU A 79 14.55 -0.63 -26.30
N ASP A 80 15.34 -0.41 -25.26
CA ASP A 80 14.87 0.05 -23.95
C ASP A 80 14.67 1.57 -23.86
N GLN A 81 15.14 2.30 -24.88
CA GLN A 81 14.99 3.75 -25.03
C GLN A 81 13.55 4.18 -25.35
N LEU A 82 12.77 3.28 -25.97
CA LEU A 82 11.37 3.50 -26.33
C LEU A 82 10.38 3.16 -25.20
N ALA A 83 10.84 2.56 -24.10
CA ALA A 83 9.99 2.34 -22.94
C ALA A 83 9.91 3.65 -22.13
N PRO A 84 8.74 4.33 -22.04
CA PRO A 84 8.64 5.55 -21.26
C PRO A 84 9.10 5.25 -19.84
N ALA A 85 10.10 6.00 -19.38
CA ALA A 85 10.59 5.96 -18.01
C ALA A 85 9.38 6.11 -17.09
N LYS A 86 8.92 5.00 -16.50
CA LYS A 86 7.88 5.00 -15.48
C LYS A 86 8.48 5.67 -14.25
N ASP A 87 8.50 6.99 -14.27
CA ASP A 87 8.73 7.83 -13.14
C ASP A 87 7.59 7.56 -12.14
N LYS A 88 7.86 6.70 -11.16
CA LYS A 88 6.93 6.38 -10.07
C LYS A 88 6.77 7.55 -9.09
N SER A 89 7.20 8.77 -9.44
CA SER A 89 7.07 9.99 -8.62
C SER A 89 5.63 10.53 -8.53
N THR A 90 4.67 10.00 -9.28
CA THR A 90 3.27 10.46 -9.26
C THR A 90 2.39 9.91 -8.13
N LYS A 91 2.88 9.09 -7.20
CA LYS A 91 2.05 8.60 -6.07
C LYS A 91 1.97 9.55 -4.85
N HIS A 92 2.69 10.66 -4.85
CA HIS A 92 2.74 11.56 -3.68
C HIS A 92 1.64 12.63 -3.61
N VAL A 93 0.84 12.80 -4.67
CA VAL A 93 -0.22 13.81 -4.71
C VAL A 93 -1.51 13.35 -4.02
N ASP A 94 -1.87 12.07 -4.13
CA ASP A 94 -3.11 11.49 -3.57
C ASP A 94 -3.14 11.43 -2.03
N VAL A 95 -1.98 11.34 -1.39
CA VAL A 95 -1.89 11.28 0.09
C VAL A 95 -2.17 12.66 0.71
N LYS A 96 -1.92 13.75 -0.02
CA LYS A 96 -2.09 15.11 0.50
C LYS A 96 -3.55 15.54 0.55
N GLU A 97 -4.40 15.05 -0.37
CA GLU A 97 -5.85 15.31 -0.33
C GLU A 97 -6.56 14.54 0.79
N ARG A 98 -6.23 13.25 0.99
CA ARG A 98 -6.82 12.46 2.11
C ARG A 98 -6.50 13.04 3.49
N ARG A 99 -5.34 13.68 3.67
CA ARG A 99 -4.99 14.36 4.94
C ARG A 99 -5.66 15.72 5.10
N LYS A 100 -6.10 16.37 4.02
CA LYS A 100 -6.76 17.69 4.06
C LYS A 100 -8.26 17.57 4.35
N GLN A 101 -8.89 16.46 3.96
CA GLN A 101 -10.27 16.14 4.36
C GLN A 101 -10.41 15.79 5.86
N SER A 102 -9.38 15.22 6.50
CA SER A 102 -9.46 14.86 7.92
C SER A 102 -9.28 16.03 8.89
N VAL A 103 -8.80 17.19 8.43
CA VAL A 103 -8.58 18.39 9.28
C VAL A 103 -9.62 19.48 9.07
N ALA A 104 -10.36 19.48 7.96
CA ALA A 104 -11.40 20.49 7.69
C ALA A 104 -12.74 20.22 8.40
N ALA A 105 -12.88 19.07 9.09
CA ALA A 105 -14.10 18.67 9.78
C ALA A 105 -14.13 19.05 11.27
N ALA A 106 -13.16 19.81 11.78
CA ALA A 106 -13.00 20.08 13.22
C ALA A 106 -13.49 21.48 13.69
N ASP A 107 -13.98 22.36 12.80
CA ASP A 107 -14.37 23.74 13.15
C ASP A 107 -15.77 24.10 12.61
N ASN A 108 -16.80 23.38 13.03
CA ASN A 108 -18.17 23.91 13.03
C ASN A 108 -18.88 23.50 14.32
N GLU A 109 -18.67 24.33 15.34
CA GLU A 109 -19.45 24.42 16.56
C GLU A 109 -20.83 25.02 16.23
N ASP A 110 -21.76 24.22 15.71
CA ASP A 110 -23.22 24.39 15.88
C ASP A 110 -23.96 23.26 15.15
N ALA A 111 -23.99 22.07 15.75
CA ALA A 111 -24.97 21.06 15.42
C ALA A 111 -25.28 20.24 16.67
N SER A 112 -26.54 20.34 17.09
CA SER A 112 -27.19 19.53 18.14
C SER A 112 -26.79 18.04 18.10
N PRO A 113 -26.79 17.38 19.27
CA PRO A 113 -26.09 16.12 19.49
C PRO A 113 -26.59 15.02 18.56
N SER A 114 -25.64 14.42 17.83
CA SER A 114 -25.82 13.28 16.95
C SER A 114 -26.57 12.16 17.68
N GLN A 115 -27.78 11.86 17.22
CA GLN A 115 -28.36 10.54 17.43
C GLN A 115 -27.44 9.52 16.76
N ASP A 116 -27.15 8.45 17.50
CA ASP A 116 -26.49 7.23 17.09
C ASP A 116 -27.06 6.71 15.75
N GLN A 117 -26.49 7.16 14.63
CA GLN A 117 -26.74 6.56 13.32
C GLN A 117 -25.80 5.36 13.27
N GLY A 118 -26.37 4.16 13.39
CA GLY A 118 -25.63 2.91 13.25
C GLY A 118 -24.82 2.84 11.95
N PRO A 119 -23.99 1.79 11.77
CA PRO A 119 -23.15 1.66 10.58
C PRO A 119 -24.00 1.76 9.31
N ASN A 120 -23.58 2.60 8.36
CA ASN A 120 -24.26 2.75 7.07
C ASN A 120 -24.14 1.44 6.28
N LEU A 121 -25.22 0.66 6.21
CA LEU A 121 -25.31 -0.63 5.50
C LEU A 121 -25.84 -0.50 4.05
N SER A 122 -25.92 0.71 3.52
CA SER A 122 -26.38 0.94 2.14
C SER A 122 -25.49 0.21 1.12
N ALA A 123 -26.10 -0.26 0.03
CA ALA A 123 -25.39 -0.80 -1.12
C ALA A 123 -24.54 0.29 -1.81
N ASP A 124 -24.97 1.55 -1.73
CA ASP A 124 -24.28 2.71 -2.30
C ASP A 124 -23.06 3.12 -1.47
N ALA A 125 -22.91 2.58 -0.26
CA ALA A 125 -21.72 2.82 0.53
C ALA A 125 -20.52 2.11 -0.14
N PRO A 126 -19.46 2.85 -0.50
CA PRO A 126 -18.40 2.36 -1.39
C PRO A 126 -17.64 1.14 -0.86
N ASN A 127 -17.71 0.90 0.46
CA ASN A 127 -17.02 -0.21 1.11
C ASN A 127 -17.88 -1.47 1.29
N ASN A 128 -19.20 -1.36 1.42
CA ASN A 128 -20.06 -2.50 1.76
C ASN A 128 -20.14 -3.54 0.65
N LEU A 129 -20.28 -3.07 -0.59
CA LEU A 129 -20.33 -3.96 -1.75
C LEU A 129 -19.01 -4.71 -1.97
N ARG A 130 -17.88 -4.05 -1.66
CA ARG A 130 -16.56 -4.68 -1.65
C ARG A 130 -16.43 -5.73 -0.56
N ILE A 131 -16.92 -5.44 0.65
CA ILE A 131 -16.96 -6.40 1.75
C ILE A 131 -17.75 -7.63 1.34
N PHE A 132 -18.93 -7.42 0.78
CA PHE A 132 -19.81 -8.48 0.35
C PHE A 132 -19.18 -9.36 -0.74
N PHE A 133 -18.56 -8.74 -1.76
CA PHE A 133 -17.83 -9.45 -2.80
C PHE A 133 -16.71 -10.33 -2.22
N ILE A 134 -15.89 -9.76 -1.32
CA ILE A 134 -14.77 -10.48 -0.70
C ILE A 134 -15.28 -11.67 0.12
N MET A 135 -16.32 -11.45 0.94
CA MET A 135 -16.92 -12.51 1.75
C MET A 135 -17.55 -13.60 0.90
N GLY A 136 -18.33 -13.23 -0.12
CA GLY A 136 -18.91 -14.19 -1.06
C GLY A 136 -17.86 -15.02 -1.77
N TYR A 137 -16.72 -14.43 -2.13
CA TYR A 137 -15.61 -15.15 -2.73
C TYR A 137 -14.95 -16.14 -1.76
N ILE A 138 -14.72 -15.73 -0.51
CA ILE A 138 -14.11 -16.58 0.53
C ILE A 138 -15.04 -17.75 0.88
N LEU A 139 -16.33 -17.48 1.07
CA LEU A 139 -17.34 -18.50 1.40
C LEU A 139 -17.48 -19.52 0.26
N LYS A 140 -17.62 -19.05 -0.99
CA LYS A 140 -17.72 -19.90 -2.18
C LYS A 140 -16.46 -20.73 -2.42
N HIS A 141 -15.29 -20.22 -2.05
CA HIS A 141 -14.06 -21.01 -2.09
C HIS A 141 -14.07 -22.09 -1.02
N ALA A 142 -14.47 -21.78 0.22
CA ALA A 142 -14.55 -22.76 1.30
C ALA A 142 -15.48 -23.93 0.93
N GLU A 143 -16.62 -23.67 0.29
CA GLU A 143 -17.53 -24.70 -0.23
C GLU A 143 -16.85 -25.66 -1.21
N ARG A 144 -16.05 -25.14 -2.15
CA ARG A 144 -15.38 -25.93 -3.19
C ARG A 144 -14.19 -26.74 -2.67
N HIS A 145 -13.62 -26.33 -1.54
CA HIS A 145 -12.41 -26.91 -0.99
C HIS A 145 -12.65 -27.60 0.36
N ASN A 146 -13.82 -28.23 0.53
CA ASN A 146 -14.19 -29.02 1.71
C ASN A 146 -14.00 -28.26 3.03
N GLY A 147 -14.43 -26.99 3.05
CA GLY A 147 -14.34 -26.12 4.22
C GLY A 147 -12.96 -25.55 4.49
N ARG A 148 -11.94 -25.78 3.65
CA ARG A 148 -10.62 -25.14 3.82
C ARG A 148 -10.73 -23.62 3.60
N PRO A 149 -10.52 -22.80 4.64
CA PRO A 149 -10.60 -21.35 4.50
C PRO A 149 -9.41 -20.82 3.68
N ILE A 150 -9.65 -19.81 2.85
CA ILE A 150 -8.56 -19.09 2.18
C ILE A 150 -7.71 -18.39 3.26
N PRO A 151 -6.37 -18.51 3.23
CA PRO A 151 -5.50 -17.74 4.11
C PRO A 151 -5.78 -16.24 4.00
N ASN A 152 -6.08 -15.61 5.13
CA ASN A 152 -6.37 -14.19 5.20
C ASN A 152 -5.07 -13.37 5.30
N ASP A 153 -4.27 -13.36 4.23
CA ASP A 153 -3.01 -12.61 4.16
C ASP A 153 -3.11 -11.38 3.22
N LYS A 154 -2.09 -10.52 3.29
CA LYS A 154 -2.04 -9.28 2.49
C LYS A 154 -2.14 -9.56 0.99
N ARG A 155 -1.54 -10.65 0.50
CA ARG A 155 -1.51 -10.99 -0.93
C ARG A 155 -2.91 -11.35 -1.42
N VAL A 156 -3.63 -12.20 -0.69
CA VAL A 156 -5.00 -12.58 -1.01
C VAL A 156 -5.91 -11.36 -1.00
N ARG A 157 -5.82 -10.50 0.04
CA ARG A 157 -6.61 -9.26 0.10
C ARG A 157 -6.33 -8.34 -1.08
N THR A 158 -5.06 -8.16 -1.46
CA THR A 158 -4.69 -7.34 -2.62
C THR A 158 -5.27 -7.91 -3.91
N VAL A 159 -5.20 -9.23 -4.12
CA VAL A 159 -5.77 -9.87 -5.32
C VAL A 159 -7.29 -9.70 -5.38
N LEU A 160 -8.00 -9.95 -4.28
CA LEU A 160 -9.46 -9.80 -4.24
C LEU A 160 -9.91 -8.34 -4.40
N SER A 161 -9.16 -7.41 -3.81
CA SER A 161 -9.41 -5.97 -3.96
C SER A 161 -9.23 -5.52 -5.40
N ASN A 162 -8.09 -5.86 -6.03
CA ASN A 162 -7.86 -5.54 -7.43
C ASN A 162 -8.94 -6.17 -8.32
N ARG A 163 -9.39 -7.38 -8.01
CA ARG A 163 -10.46 -8.04 -8.78
C ARG A 163 -11.78 -7.28 -8.66
N TYR A 164 -12.14 -6.83 -7.46
CA TYR A 164 -13.32 -6.00 -7.23
C TYR A 164 -13.23 -4.67 -7.99
N ASP A 165 -12.07 -4.01 -7.93
CA ASP A 165 -11.86 -2.72 -8.59
C ASP A 165 -12.00 -2.84 -10.12
N ASN A 166 -11.69 -4.01 -10.69
CA ASN A 166 -11.83 -4.32 -12.11
C ASN A 166 -13.19 -4.95 -12.52
N LEU A 167 -14.18 -5.04 -11.63
CA LEU A 167 -15.52 -5.48 -12.01
C LEU A 167 -16.17 -4.50 -13.01
N SER A 168 -16.88 -5.03 -14.00
CA SER A 168 -17.73 -4.21 -14.85
C SER A 168 -18.92 -3.64 -14.07
N ASP A 169 -19.52 -2.55 -14.57
CA ASP A 169 -20.69 -1.94 -13.92
C ASP A 169 -21.87 -2.91 -13.83
N THR A 170 -22.06 -3.78 -14.83
CA THR A 170 -23.06 -4.86 -14.82
C THR A 170 -22.82 -5.86 -13.70
N GLU A 171 -21.57 -6.28 -13.49
CA GLU A 171 -21.23 -7.18 -12.40
C GLU A 171 -21.42 -6.51 -11.04
N ARG A 172 -20.99 -5.24 -10.89
CA ARG A 172 -21.22 -4.47 -9.65
C ARG A 172 -22.70 -4.35 -9.33
N ALA A 173 -23.54 -4.07 -10.32
CA ALA A 173 -25.00 -4.01 -10.16
C ALA A 173 -25.57 -5.35 -9.68
N ALA A 174 -25.14 -6.47 -10.29
CA ALA A 174 -25.58 -7.80 -9.85
C ALA A 174 -25.17 -8.10 -8.39
N TRP A 175 -23.96 -7.70 -7.97
CA TRP A 175 -23.54 -7.83 -6.57
C TRP A 175 -24.36 -6.93 -5.64
N ALA A 176 -24.77 -5.74 -6.10
CA ALA A 176 -25.60 -4.82 -5.32
C ALA A 176 -27.01 -5.40 -5.12
N ASP A 177 -27.59 -5.99 -6.15
CA ASP A 177 -28.87 -6.70 -6.06
C ASP A 177 -28.80 -7.85 -5.06
N GLU A 178 -27.72 -8.64 -5.08
CA GLU A 178 -27.48 -9.72 -4.11
C GLU A 178 -27.29 -9.19 -2.67
N TRP A 179 -26.60 -8.05 -2.50
CA TRP A 179 -26.47 -7.40 -1.19
C TRP A 179 -27.85 -6.97 -0.64
N LEU A 180 -28.69 -6.42 -1.51
CA LEU A 180 -30.03 -5.96 -1.16
C LEU A 180 -31.00 -7.10 -0.82
N LYS A 181 -30.70 -8.35 -1.22
CA LYS A 181 -31.48 -9.53 -0.81
C LYS A 181 -31.20 -9.97 0.63
N LEU A 182 -30.04 -9.58 1.20
CA LEU A 182 -29.73 -9.90 2.60
C LEU A 182 -30.57 -9.05 3.54
N ASP A 183 -30.98 -9.63 4.67
CA ASP A 183 -31.53 -8.85 5.77
C ASP A 183 -30.45 -7.98 6.44
N GLU A 184 -30.89 -6.92 7.11
CA GLU A 184 -30.01 -5.95 7.74
C GLU A 184 -29.07 -6.58 8.78
N ALA A 185 -29.55 -7.58 9.53
CA ALA A 185 -28.75 -8.28 10.53
C ALA A 185 -27.58 -9.04 9.87
N LYS A 186 -27.82 -9.74 8.76
CA LYS A 186 -26.75 -10.40 7.98
C LYS A 186 -25.78 -9.40 7.37
N ARG A 187 -26.26 -8.27 6.84
CA ARG A 187 -25.37 -7.21 6.31
C ARG A 187 -24.46 -6.67 7.42
N LEU A 188 -25.02 -6.43 8.61
CA LEU A 188 -24.29 -5.99 9.79
C LEU A 188 -23.25 -7.02 10.25
N GLU A 189 -23.63 -8.30 10.27
CA GLU A 189 -22.74 -9.40 10.62
C GLU A 189 -21.53 -9.45 9.67
N LEU A 190 -21.77 -9.37 8.36
CA LEU A 190 -20.71 -9.40 7.35
C LEU A 190 -19.75 -8.21 7.47
N VAL A 191 -20.27 -7.00 7.67
CA VAL A 191 -19.45 -5.80 7.84
C VAL A 191 -18.63 -5.89 9.12
N THR A 192 -19.25 -6.29 10.23
CA THR A 192 -18.58 -6.47 11.53
C THR A 192 -17.49 -7.54 11.44
N PHE A 193 -17.81 -8.70 10.86
CA PHE A 193 -16.87 -9.80 10.69
C PHE A 193 -15.68 -9.37 9.83
N TYR A 194 -15.91 -8.67 8.73
CA TYR A 194 -14.84 -8.13 7.88
C TYR A 194 -13.94 -7.14 8.61
N ASN A 195 -14.52 -6.15 9.29
CA ASN A 195 -13.76 -5.12 9.99
C ASN A 195 -12.89 -5.72 11.09
N ASN A 196 -13.44 -6.65 11.88
CA ASN A 196 -12.75 -7.22 13.03
C ASN A 196 -11.73 -8.30 12.64
N HIS A 197 -12.00 -9.11 11.60
CA HIS A 197 -11.19 -10.30 11.29
C HIS A 197 -10.38 -10.16 10.00
N LEU A 198 -10.78 -9.31 9.04
CA LEU A 198 -10.13 -9.17 7.73
C LEU A 198 -9.42 -7.81 7.53
N MET A 199 -9.90 -6.74 8.16
CA MET A 199 -9.31 -5.40 8.03
C MET A 199 -8.64 -4.84 9.28
N SER A 200 -8.68 -5.52 10.43
CA SER A 200 -7.83 -5.16 11.56
C SER A 200 -6.36 -5.42 11.20
N MET A 201 -5.64 -4.34 10.83
CA MET A 201 -4.25 -4.34 10.40
C MET A 201 -3.27 -3.93 11.51
N ASP A 202 -3.66 -4.00 12.79
CA ASP A 202 -2.73 -3.76 13.90
C ASP A 202 -2.85 -4.86 14.96
N ALA A 203 -2.07 -5.92 14.75
CA ALA A 203 -1.37 -6.66 15.79
C ALA A 203 0.01 -7.06 15.22
#